data_AF-A0A3D2WD97-F1
#
_entry.id   AF-A0A3D2WD97-F1
#
_cell.length_a   1.000
_cell.length_b   1.000
_cell.length_c   1.000
_cell.angle_alpha   90.00
_cell.angle_beta   90.00
_cell.angle_gamma   90.00
#
_symmetry.space_group_name_H-M   'P 1'
#
loop_
_entity.id
_entity.type
_entity.pdbx_description
1 polymer ?
#
loop_
_entity_poly.entity_id
_entity_poly.type
_entity_poly.pdbx_seq_one_letter_code
_entity_poly.pdbx_strand_id
1 'polypeptide(L)'
;MPKRSKKQRTRVFLLSIYDIDIKGAGKEDIEIGPETYLTCNPARTKSLVSTRMRRKIGELEALGLFESKAVVYSESDVLYSVSFGGGFDPDSEIRVSLGFVETFLQSLWYIRDNAAYSQMGFLETHLPVLPGGRKLPSMITSQLQMIRYSTARGGWGEGPTFFSVDEIQEAAAMATASLERVHEDSKDIENPTTGAYRGVGKLTRVEAFLSSARSANDLGVKIAHYMTCLETLFSTDTAELSHKLSERTALFLSNSPSDRMDTYRAVKSAYGVRSKIVHGDTIAPSLGARLPEISEQCDTMLRKVLNRLRGDKESLELLDGKQDTVDSHFLNLSFGDLPPQDCSQS
;
A
#
# COMPACT_ATOMS: atom_id res chain seq x y z
N MET A 1 -32.70 -16.36 12.66
CA MET A 1 -32.20 -15.02 12.25
C MET A 1 -33.38 -14.16 11.83
N PRO A 2 -33.58 -12.97 12.43
CA PRO A 2 -34.66 -12.09 12.02
C PRO A 2 -34.36 -11.55 10.61
N LYS A 3 -35.35 -11.66 9.71
CA LYS A 3 -35.28 -11.10 8.35
C LYS A 3 -35.07 -9.60 8.45
N ARG A 4 -33.87 -9.09 8.13
CA ARG A 4 -33.62 -7.66 7.90
C ARG A 4 -34.69 -7.17 6.91
N SER A 5 -35.52 -6.21 7.32
CA SER A 5 -36.42 -5.53 6.36
C SER A 5 -35.56 -4.93 5.26
N LYS A 6 -36.04 -4.93 4.00
CA LYS A 6 -35.33 -4.35 2.86
C LYS A 6 -35.26 -2.83 3.03
N LYS A 7 -34.35 -2.37 3.88
CA LYS A 7 -33.96 -0.97 3.99
C LYS A 7 -33.37 -0.57 2.64
N GLN A 8 -33.87 0.52 2.08
CA GLN A 8 -33.39 1.03 0.80
C GLN A 8 -31.96 1.52 1.00
N ARG A 9 -31.00 0.90 0.32
CA ARG A 9 -29.58 1.23 0.44
C ARG A 9 -29.37 2.68 0.00
N THR A 10 -28.58 3.44 0.76
CA THR A 10 -28.32 4.86 0.46
C THR A 10 -27.09 5.01 -0.43
N ARG A 11 -26.09 4.12 -0.32
CA ARG A 11 -24.94 4.06 -1.22
C ARG A 11 -24.49 2.63 -1.53
N VAL A 12 -23.95 2.43 -2.73
CA VAL A 12 -23.28 1.19 -3.16
C VAL A 12 -22.01 1.56 -3.94
N PHE A 13 -20.84 1.22 -3.40
CA PHE A 13 -19.56 1.27 -4.10
C PHE A 13 -19.18 -0.12 -4.59
N LEU A 14 -18.56 -0.23 -5.76
CA LEU A 14 -17.96 -1.47 -6.24
C LEU A 14 -16.80 -1.23 -7.20
N LEU A 15 -15.86 -2.18 -7.21
CA LEU A 15 -14.65 -2.17 -8.02
C LEU A 15 -14.14 -3.61 -8.20
N SER A 16 -13.64 -3.92 -9.40
CA SER A 16 -12.96 -5.19 -9.68
C SER A 16 -11.50 -5.16 -9.24
N ILE A 17 -11.03 -6.27 -8.65
CA ILE A 17 -9.60 -6.54 -8.44
C ILE A 17 -9.15 -7.62 -9.42
N TYR A 18 -7.98 -7.41 -10.02
CA TYR A 18 -7.36 -8.27 -11.02
C TYR A 18 -6.07 -8.89 -10.48
N ASP A 19 -5.58 -9.93 -11.16
CA ASP A 19 -4.35 -10.68 -10.86
C ASP A 19 -4.26 -11.25 -9.42
N ILE A 20 -5.44 -11.55 -8.86
CA ILE A 20 -5.62 -12.19 -7.56
C ILE A 20 -6.58 -13.36 -7.68
N ASP A 21 -6.36 -14.40 -6.87
CA ASP A 21 -7.30 -15.50 -6.66
C ASP A 21 -7.31 -15.89 -5.17
N ILE A 22 -8.49 -16.16 -4.60
CA ILE A 22 -8.63 -16.38 -3.15
C ILE A 22 -9.05 -17.81 -2.89
N LYS A 23 -8.10 -18.61 -2.42
CA LYS A 23 -8.32 -20.01 -2.07
C LYS A 23 -9.24 -20.11 -0.87
N GLY A 24 -10.30 -20.89 -1.04
CA GLY A 24 -11.31 -21.09 0.01
C GLY A 24 -12.35 -19.96 0.09
N ALA A 25 -12.27 -18.93 -0.76
CA ALA A 25 -13.38 -18.00 -0.94
C ALA A 25 -14.56 -18.77 -1.55
N GLY A 26 -15.50 -19.13 -0.68
CA GLY A 26 -16.73 -19.80 -1.07
C GLY A 26 -17.73 -18.80 -1.65
N LYS A 27 -18.99 -18.94 -1.24
CA LYS A 27 -20.07 -18.00 -1.60
C LYS A 27 -20.17 -16.81 -0.64
N GLU A 28 -19.38 -16.82 0.42
CA GLU A 28 -19.42 -15.85 1.51
C GLU A 28 -18.54 -14.63 1.18
N ASP A 29 -19.00 -13.47 1.62
CA ASP A 29 -18.29 -12.20 1.47
C ASP A 29 -17.25 -12.07 2.60
N ILE A 30 -16.04 -11.65 2.27
CA ILE A 30 -14.94 -11.46 3.21
C ILE A 30 -14.95 -9.99 3.63
N GLU A 31 -15.14 -9.69 4.91
CA GLU A 31 -15.00 -8.32 5.42
C GLU A 31 -13.53 -7.91 5.39
N ILE A 32 -13.24 -6.80 4.70
CA ILE A 32 -11.87 -6.26 4.56
C ILE A 32 -11.73 -4.88 5.22
N GLY A 33 -12.82 -4.24 5.62
CA GLY A 33 -12.79 -2.97 6.34
C GLY A 33 -14.19 -2.55 6.78
N PRO A 34 -14.33 -1.39 7.45
CA PRO A 34 -15.63 -0.90 7.91
C PRO A 34 -16.64 -0.82 6.77
N GLU A 35 -17.69 -1.64 6.84
CA GLU A 35 -18.74 -1.77 5.82
C GLU A 35 -18.22 -2.10 4.41
N THR A 36 -16.99 -2.61 4.30
CA THR A 36 -16.31 -2.89 3.03
C THR A 36 -15.96 -4.36 2.95
N TYR A 37 -16.35 -4.99 1.84
CA TYR A 37 -16.29 -6.42 1.67
C TYR A 37 -15.65 -6.78 0.33
N LEU A 38 -15.02 -7.94 0.27
CA LEU A 38 -14.56 -8.58 -0.93
C LEU A 38 -15.45 -9.80 -1.22
N THR A 39 -15.98 -9.89 -2.43
CA THR A 39 -16.74 -11.05 -2.88
C THR A 39 -16.09 -11.73 -4.08
N CYS A 40 -16.07 -13.05 -4.05
CA CYS A 40 -15.73 -13.90 -5.19
C CYS A 40 -16.97 -14.57 -5.80
N ASN A 41 -18.16 -14.17 -5.38
CA ASN A 41 -19.43 -14.76 -5.80
C ASN A 41 -20.07 -13.96 -6.95
N PRO A 42 -20.10 -14.47 -8.19
CA PRO A 42 -20.63 -13.72 -9.33
C PRO A 42 -22.12 -13.37 -9.19
N ALA A 43 -22.89 -14.20 -8.46
CA ALA A 43 -24.29 -13.90 -8.18
C ALA A 43 -24.44 -12.72 -7.22
N ARG A 44 -23.52 -12.59 -6.25
CA ARG A 44 -23.45 -11.43 -5.36
C ARG A 44 -23.13 -10.17 -6.15
N THR A 45 -22.09 -10.19 -6.99
CA THR A 45 -21.74 -9.06 -7.87
C THR A 45 -22.91 -8.62 -8.74
N LYS A 46 -23.60 -9.55 -9.40
CA LYS A 46 -24.80 -9.25 -10.20
C LYS A 46 -25.93 -8.61 -9.38
N SER A 47 -26.06 -8.96 -8.10
CA SER A 47 -27.06 -8.37 -7.20
C SER A 47 -26.72 -6.96 -6.72
N LEU A 48 -25.43 -6.57 -6.78
CA LEU A 48 -24.95 -5.24 -6.40
C LEU A 48 -25.13 -4.22 -7.53
N VAL A 49 -25.00 -4.67 -8.79
CA VAL A 49 -25.18 -3.80 -9.96
C VAL A 49 -26.66 -3.63 -10.28
N SER A 50 -27.22 -2.47 -9.94
CA SER A 50 -28.60 -2.14 -10.27
C SER A 50 -28.80 -2.01 -11.79
N THR A 51 -30.03 -2.21 -12.27
CA THR A 51 -30.37 -1.97 -13.69
C THR A 51 -30.01 -0.55 -14.13
N ARG A 52 -30.14 0.42 -13.20
CA ARG A 52 -29.77 1.81 -13.44
C ARG A 52 -28.27 1.95 -13.60
N MET A 53 -27.48 1.35 -12.71
CA MET A 53 -26.03 1.36 -12.77
C MET A 53 -25.53 0.75 -14.06
N ARG A 54 -25.96 -0.46 -14.40
CA ARG A 54 -25.61 -1.11 -15.68
C ARG A 54 -25.85 -0.21 -16.88
N ARG A 55 -27.00 0.47 -16.93
CA ARG A 55 -27.32 1.40 -18.03
C ARG A 55 -26.40 2.62 -18.07
N LYS A 56 -25.90 3.09 -16.92
CA LYS A 56 -25.06 4.29 -16.84
C LYS A 56 -23.58 4.01 -17.04
N ILE A 57 -23.05 2.93 -16.47
CA ILE A 57 -21.64 2.54 -16.63
C ILE A 57 -21.41 1.89 -18.01
N GLY A 58 -22.47 1.41 -18.65
CA GLY A 58 -22.40 0.75 -19.95
C GLY A 58 -22.23 -0.76 -19.83
N GLU A 59 -22.52 -1.46 -20.93
CA GLU A 59 -22.55 -2.91 -20.95
C GLU A 59 -21.15 -3.53 -20.79
N LEU A 60 -20.12 -2.89 -21.35
CA LEU A 60 -18.73 -3.36 -21.24
C LEU A 60 -18.23 -3.35 -19.80
N GLU A 61 -18.44 -2.24 -19.08
CA GLU A 61 -18.03 -2.11 -17.68
C GLU A 61 -18.83 -3.05 -16.77
N ALA A 62 -20.14 -3.18 -17.01
CA ALA A 62 -20.97 -4.12 -16.28
C ALA A 62 -20.52 -5.58 -16.49
N LEU A 63 -20.15 -5.95 -17.73
CA LEU A 63 -19.62 -7.27 -18.04
C LEU A 63 -18.28 -7.50 -17.33
N GLY A 64 -17.38 -6.51 -17.35
CA GLY A 64 -16.09 -6.57 -16.64
C GLY A 64 -16.25 -6.79 -15.14
N LEU A 65 -17.26 -6.19 -14.50
CA LEU A 65 -17.61 -6.48 -13.11
C LEU A 65 -18.14 -7.91 -12.94
N PHE A 66 -19.04 -8.37 -13.80
CA PHE A 66 -19.66 -9.69 -13.69
C PHE A 66 -18.72 -10.86 -13.95
N GLU A 67 -17.69 -10.64 -14.77
CA GLU A 67 -16.66 -11.62 -15.11
C GLU A 67 -15.45 -11.56 -14.16
N SER A 68 -15.37 -10.53 -13.31
CA SER A 68 -14.29 -10.43 -12.33
C SER A 68 -14.36 -11.56 -11.31
N LYS A 69 -13.19 -12.14 -11.00
CA LYS A 69 -13.03 -13.15 -9.96
C LYS A 69 -13.15 -12.59 -8.55
N ALA A 70 -12.84 -11.30 -8.38
CA ALA A 70 -12.87 -10.61 -7.11
C ALA A 70 -13.44 -9.20 -7.29
N VAL A 71 -14.41 -8.84 -6.46
CA VAL A 71 -15.02 -7.52 -6.44
C VAL A 71 -15.02 -7.00 -5.01
N VAL A 72 -14.42 -5.84 -4.80
CA VAL A 72 -14.59 -5.08 -3.56
C VAL A 72 -15.85 -4.24 -3.68
N TYR A 73 -16.64 -4.20 -2.63
CA TYR A 73 -17.83 -3.38 -2.57
C TYR A 73 -18.07 -2.85 -1.15
N SER A 74 -18.78 -1.74 -1.04
CA SER A 74 -19.32 -1.26 0.23
C SER A 74 -20.78 -0.88 0.07
N GLU A 75 -21.59 -1.16 1.08
CA GLU A 75 -23.02 -0.82 1.13
C GLU A 75 -23.28 -0.09 2.43
N SER A 76 -23.89 1.10 2.35
CA SER A 76 -24.26 1.82 3.56
C SER A 76 -25.61 2.51 3.44
N ASP A 77 -26.24 2.68 4.59
CA ASP A 77 -27.45 3.48 4.76
C ASP A 77 -27.12 4.95 5.04
N VAL A 78 -25.84 5.29 5.23
CA VAL A 78 -25.36 6.63 5.59
C VAL A 78 -24.54 7.22 4.42
N LEU A 79 -24.64 8.54 4.23
CA LEU A 79 -23.79 9.32 3.34
C LEU A 79 -22.66 9.93 4.19
N TYR A 80 -21.41 9.56 3.93
CA TYR A 80 -20.29 9.88 4.84
C TYR A 80 -19.54 11.16 4.51
N SER A 81 -19.64 11.70 3.29
CA SER A 81 -18.93 12.94 2.99
C SER A 81 -19.70 14.17 3.46
N VAL A 82 -19.03 15.00 4.26
CA VAL A 82 -19.36 16.41 4.46
C VAL A 82 -18.17 17.17 3.91
N SER A 83 -18.31 17.74 2.72
CA SER A 83 -17.33 18.68 2.20
C SER A 83 -17.22 19.88 3.15
N PHE A 84 -16.06 20.54 3.22
CA PHE A 84 -15.87 21.81 3.95
C PHE A 84 -16.92 22.82 3.49
N GLY A 85 -18.03 22.93 4.23
CA GLY A 85 -19.23 23.67 3.79
C GLY A 85 -20.58 22.94 3.91
N GLY A 86 -20.63 21.67 4.34
CA GLY A 86 -21.86 21.05 4.87
C GLY A 86 -22.70 20.18 3.92
N GLY A 87 -22.13 19.63 2.85
CA GLY A 87 -22.87 18.79 1.89
C GLY A 87 -22.17 17.49 1.49
N PHE A 88 -22.97 16.49 1.08
CA PHE A 88 -22.51 15.25 0.47
C PHE A 88 -21.82 15.52 -0.88
N ASP A 89 -20.57 15.09 -0.98
CA ASP A 89 -19.77 15.09 -2.20
C ASP A 89 -19.48 13.64 -2.64
N PRO A 90 -20.15 13.15 -3.70
CA PRO A 90 -19.91 11.82 -4.25
C PRO A 90 -18.48 11.59 -4.71
N ASP A 91 -17.78 12.64 -5.17
CA ASP A 91 -16.44 12.51 -5.72
C ASP A 91 -15.41 12.32 -4.60
N SER A 92 -15.61 12.97 -3.45
CA SER A 92 -14.82 12.69 -2.25
C SER A 92 -15.09 11.30 -1.70
N GLU A 93 -16.35 10.86 -1.70
CA GLU A 93 -16.75 9.53 -1.22
C GLU A 93 -16.09 8.39 -2.03
N ILE A 94 -16.13 8.49 -3.36
CA ILE A 94 -15.49 7.49 -4.22
C ILE A 94 -13.97 7.51 -4.07
N ARG A 95 -13.34 8.67 -3.90
CA ARG A 95 -11.89 8.78 -3.63
C ARG A 95 -11.49 8.11 -2.31
N VAL A 96 -12.30 8.26 -1.25
CA VAL A 96 -12.04 7.56 0.03
C VAL A 96 -12.11 6.04 -0.16
N SER A 97 -13.14 5.56 -0.86
CA SER A 97 -13.30 4.12 -1.14
C SER A 97 -12.14 3.57 -1.98
N LEU A 98 -11.71 4.33 -2.99
CA LEU A 98 -10.56 3.96 -3.83
C LEU A 98 -9.24 3.99 -3.05
N GLY A 99 -9.02 5.00 -2.20
CA GLY A 99 -7.83 5.08 -1.35
C GLY A 99 -7.73 3.92 -0.35
N PHE A 100 -8.86 3.46 0.16
CA PHE A 100 -8.91 2.24 0.97
C PHE A 100 -8.51 1.00 0.15
N VAL A 101 -9.10 0.81 -1.03
CA VAL A 101 -8.76 -0.31 -1.93
C VAL A 101 -7.27 -0.29 -2.29
N GLU A 102 -6.72 0.87 -2.61
CA GLU A 102 -5.29 1.02 -2.93
C GLU A 102 -4.42 0.57 -1.75
N THR A 103 -4.74 1.05 -0.53
CA THR A 103 -3.97 0.70 0.67
C THR A 103 -4.10 -0.80 0.99
N PHE A 104 -5.26 -1.40 0.74
CA PHE A 104 -5.48 -2.83 0.82
C PHE A 104 -4.63 -3.61 -0.19
N LEU A 105 -4.63 -3.21 -1.47
CA LEU A 105 -3.81 -3.86 -2.50
C LEU A 105 -2.32 -3.71 -2.22
N GLN A 106 -1.88 -2.56 -1.72
CA GLN A 106 -0.51 -2.36 -1.24
C GLN A 106 -0.20 -3.29 -0.07
N SER A 107 -1.16 -3.52 0.82
CA SER A 107 -0.97 -4.38 2.00
C SER A 107 -0.78 -5.85 1.66
N LEU A 108 -1.34 -6.35 0.54
CA LEU A 108 -1.07 -7.70 0.04
C LEU A 108 0.42 -7.96 -0.21
N TRP A 109 1.21 -6.93 -0.51
CA TRP A 109 2.65 -7.06 -0.74
C TRP A 109 3.43 -7.45 0.52
N TYR A 110 2.96 -7.07 1.72
CA TYR A 110 3.62 -7.46 2.98
C TYR A 110 3.60 -8.97 3.19
N ILE A 111 2.60 -9.65 2.62
CA ILE A 111 2.43 -11.10 2.68
C ILE A 111 3.34 -11.76 1.64
N ARG A 112 3.24 -11.33 0.38
CA ARG A 112 4.06 -11.87 -0.73
C ARG A 112 4.07 -10.96 -1.94
N ASP A 113 5.03 -11.22 -2.82
CA ASP A 113 5.07 -10.56 -4.12
C ASP A 113 3.83 -10.90 -4.96
N ASN A 114 3.28 -9.88 -5.61
CA ASN A 114 2.06 -9.95 -6.40
C ASN A 114 1.93 -8.69 -7.28
N ALA A 115 1.17 -8.83 -8.37
CA ALA A 115 0.82 -7.77 -9.30
C ALA A 115 -0.68 -7.37 -9.21
N ALA A 116 -1.32 -7.63 -8.07
CA ALA A 116 -2.75 -7.36 -7.91
C ALA A 116 -3.04 -5.87 -8.12
N TYR A 117 -4.12 -5.56 -8.85
CA TYR A 117 -4.44 -4.18 -9.22
C TYR A 117 -5.93 -3.93 -9.36
N SER A 118 -6.29 -2.66 -9.43
CA SER A 118 -7.64 -2.19 -9.74
C SER A 118 -7.63 -1.12 -10.83
N GLN A 119 -8.80 -0.86 -11.42
CA GLN A 119 -8.94 0.15 -12.49
C GLN A 119 -9.97 1.21 -12.11
N MET A 120 -11.23 0.97 -12.43
CA MET A 120 -12.32 1.91 -12.26
C MET A 120 -13.23 1.48 -11.10
N GLY A 121 -13.49 2.41 -10.20
CA GLY A 121 -14.52 2.26 -9.17
C GLY A 121 -15.82 2.90 -9.63
N PHE A 122 -16.94 2.38 -9.14
CA PHE A 122 -18.27 2.92 -9.36
C PHE A 122 -18.97 3.14 -8.04
N LEU A 123 -19.65 4.28 -7.91
CA LEU A 123 -20.45 4.63 -6.73
C LEU A 123 -21.86 5.03 -7.18
N GLU A 124 -22.87 4.28 -6.77
CA GLU A 124 -24.28 4.67 -6.86
C GLU A 124 -24.76 5.22 -5.51
N THR A 125 -25.34 6.41 -5.53
CA THR A 125 -25.87 7.08 -4.33
C THR A 125 -27.34 7.40 -4.52
N HIS A 126 -28.16 6.99 -3.56
CA HIS A 126 -29.58 7.29 -3.48
C HIS A 126 -29.77 8.47 -2.53
N LEU A 127 -29.97 9.65 -3.10
CA LEU A 127 -30.18 10.87 -2.32
C LEU A 127 -31.50 10.82 -1.55
N PRO A 128 -31.55 11.41 -0.33
CA PRO A 128 -32.76 11.44 0.48
C PRO A 128 -33.90 12.19 -0.21
N VAL A 129 -35.13 11.89 0.20
CA VAL A 129 -36.32 12.61 -0.24
C VAL A 129 -36.31 14.00 0.39
N LEU A 130 -36.37 15.05 -0.43
CA LEU A 130 -36.44 16.42 0.06
C LEU A 130 -37.78 16.70 0.77
N PRO A 131 -37.84 17.68 1.68
CA PRO A 131 -39.12 18.19 2.21
C PRO A 131 -40.07 18.53 1.05
N GLY A 132 -41.27 17.95 1.07
CA GLY A 132 -42.24 18.03 -0.04
C GLY A 132 -42.32 16.78 -0.94
N GLY A 133 -41.65 15.68 -0.59
CA GLY A 133 -41.83 14.38 -1.24
C GLY A 133 -41.10 14.21 -2.58
N ARG A 134 -40.29 15.21 -2.98
CA ARG A 134 -39.50 15.15 -4.21
C ARG A 134 -38.32 14.20 -4.02
N LYS A 135 -38.36 13.05 -4.72
CA LYS A 135 -37.22 12.12 -4.80
C LYS A 135 -36.15 12.74 -5.70
N LEU A 136 -34.96 12.97 -5.16
CA LEU A 136 -33.81 13.30 -5.99
C LEU A 136 -33.39 12.05 -6.80
N PRO A 137 -32.94 12.23 -8.05
CA PRO A 137 -32.46 11.11 -8.84
C PRO A 137 -31.19 10.53 -8.18
N SER A 138 -31.05 9.19 -8.13
CA SER A 138 -29.77 8.61 -7.71
C SER A 138 -28.63 9.05 -8.63
N MET A 139 -27.46 9.29 -8.06
CA MET A 139 -26.27 9.67 -8.82
C MET A 139 -25.40 8.45 -9.00
N ILE A 140 -24.68 8.42 -10.13
CA ILE A 140 -23.68 7.40 -10.40
C ILE A 140 -22.43 8.16 -10.80
N THR A 141 -21.40 8.02 -9.99
CA THR A 141 -20.06 8.55 -10.28
C THR A 141 -19.11 7.39 -10.49
N SER A 142 -18.10 7.61 -11.32
CA SER A 142 -17.06 6.64 -11.63
C SER A 142 -15.73 7.36 -11.64
N GLN A 143 -14.73 6.75 -11.03
CA GLN A 143 -13.39 7.32 -10.97
C GLN A 143 -12.38 6.26 -11.34
N LEU A 144 -11.52 6.62 -12.29
CA LEU A 144 -10.36 5.81 -12.67
C LEU A 144 -9.22 6.11 -11.71
N GLN A 145 -8.75 5.10 -11.00
CA GLN A 145 -7.54 5.15 -10.18
C GLN A 145 -6.71 3.93 -10.56
N MET A 146 -6.13 4.00 -11.76
CA MET A 146 -5.33 2.92 -12.31
C MET A 146 -3.97 2.91 -11.64
N ILE A 147 -3.85 2.07 -10.61
CA ILE A 147 -2.58 1.73 -10.00
C ILE A 147 -2.37 0.26 -10.29
N ARG A 148 -1.40 0.01 -11.18
CA ARG A 148 -1.08 -1.34 -11.62
C ARG A 148 0.27 -1.72 -11.06
N TYR A 149 0.26 -2.61 -10.08
CA TYR A 149 1.48 -3.13 -9.51
C TYR A 149 2.11 -4.17 -10.44
N SER A 150 3.44 -4.21 -10.45
CA SER A 150 4.26 -5.22 -11.12
C SER A 150 4.97 -6.07 -10.07
N THR A 151 5.35 -7.29 -10.45
CA THR A 151 6.08 -8.21 -9.57
C THR A 151 7.48 -7.67 -9.24
N ALA A 152 8.17 -8.29 -8.29
CA ALA A 152 9.52 -7.93 -7.88
C ALA A 152 10.53 -8.00 -9.04
N ARG A 153 10.32 -8.93 -9.99
CA ARG A 153 11.15 -9.09 -11.20
C ARG A 153 10.63 -8.26 -12.39
N GLY A 154 9.65 -7.40 -12.16
CA GLY A 154 8.97 -6.61 -13.19
C GLY A 154 7.87 -7.39 -13.90
N GLY A 155 7.21 -6.76 -14.86
CA GLY A 155 6.11 -7.36 -15.61
C GLY A 155 4.82 -7.53 -14.80
N TRP A 156 3.76 -7.88 -15.52
CA TRP A 156 2.37 -7.87 -15.03
C TRP A 156 1.94 -9.19 -14.36
N GLY A 157 2.90 -10.03 -13.95
CA GLY A 157 2.65 -11.40 -13.48
C GLY A 157 2.35 -12.37 -14.63
N GLU A 158 2.66 -13.66 -14.43
CA GLU A 158 2.33 -14.73 -15.38
C GLU A 158 0.92 -15.33 -15.12
N GLY A 159 0.17 -14.75 -14.18
CA GLY A 159 -1.13 -15.21 -13.75
C GLY A 159 -1.51 -14.65 -12.37
N PRO A 160 -2.69 -15.02 -11.86
CA PRO A 160 -3.16 -14.51 -10.58
C PRO A 160 -2.30 -15.04 -9.42
N THR A 161 -2.06 -14.18 -8.44
CA THR A 161 -1.44 -14.60 -7.18
C THR A 161 -2.51 -15.15 -6.25
N PHE A 162 -2.25 -16.34 -5.69
CA PHE A 162 -3.18 -16.98 -4.78
C PHE A 162 -3.00 -16.48 -3.34
N PHE A 163 -4.10 -16.18 -2.65
CA PHE A 163 -4.14 -15.86 -1.24
C PHE A 163 -5.15 -16.74 -0.50
N SER A 164 -4.90 -17.05 0.77
CA SER A 164 -5.93 -17.61 1.65
C SER A 164 -6.89 -16.53 2.16
N VAL A 165 -8.03 -16.92 2.71
CA VAL A 165 -8.95 -15.97 3.39
C VAL A 165 -8.25 -15.28 4.56
N ASP A 166 -7.45 -16.02 5.35
CA ASP A 166 -6.70 -15.47 6.47
C ASP A 166 -5.68 -14.41 6.03
N GLU A 167 -5.00 -14.65 4.91
CA GLU A 167 -4.05 -13.68 4.32
C GLU A 167 -4.79 -12.41 3.82
N ILE A 168 -5.99 -12.55 3.26
CA ILE A 168 -6.80 -11.39 2.88
C ILE A 168 -7.21 -10.58 4.12
N GLN A 169 -7.58 -11.24 5.21
CA GLN A 169 -7.93 -10.59 6.47
C GLN A 169 -6.72 -9.93 7.14
N GLU A 170 -5.55 -10.56 7.06
CA GLU A 170 -4.29 -9.98 7.51
C GLU A 170 -3.96 -8.70 6.73
N ALA A 171 -4.02 -8.74 5.39
CA ALA A 171 -3.81 -7.55 4.56
C ALA A 171 -4.85 -6.45 4.81
N ALA A 172 -6.09 -6.82 5.07
CA ALA A 172 -7.16 -5.90 5.45
C ALA A 172 -6.85 -5.16 6.76
N ALA A 173 -6.51 -5.89 7.82
CA ALA A 173 -6.10 -5.30 9.10
C ALA A 173 -4.88 -4.39 8.94
N MET A 174 -3.92 -4.81 8.10
CA MET A 174 -2.75 -4.01 7.77
C MET A 174 -3.10 -2.68 7.10
N ALA A 175 -4.09 -2.68 6.20
CA ALA A 175 -4.54 -1.50 5.48
C ALA A 175 -5.26 -0.50 6.37
N THR A 176 -6.14 -0.99 7.26
CA THR A 176 -6.80 -0.16 8.27
C THR A 176 -5.78 0.55 9.15
N ALA A 177 -4.80 -0.18 9.68
CA ALA A 177 -3.74 0.41 10.51
C ALA A 177 -2.90 1.46 9.76
N SER A 178 -2.60 1.23 8.47
CA SER A 178 -1.88 2.22 7.65
C SER A 178 -2.70 3.49 7.44
N LEU A 179 -4.00 3.39 7.16
CA LEU A 179 -4.88 4.56 7.00
C LEU A 179 -5.04 5.37 8.30
N GLU A 180 -5.18 4.69 9.44
CA GLU A 180 -5.23 5.35 10.75
C GLU A 180 -3.96 6.16 11.03
N ARG A 181 -2.78 5.58 10.73
CA ARG A 181 -1.51 6.30 10.86
C ARG A 181 -1.40 7.47 9.90
N VAL A 182 -1.77 7.31 8.63
CA VAL A 182 -1.73 8.41 7.65
C VAL A 182 -2.66 9.54 8.08
N HIS A 183 -3.84 9.22 8.60
CA HIS A 183 -4.76 10.20 9.16
C HIS A 183 -4.12 10.98 10.32
N GLU A 184 -3.51 10.28 11.28
CA GLU A 184 -2.82 10.90 12.42
C GLU A 184 -1.64 11.78 11.98
N ASP A 185 -0.81 11.31 11.04
CA ASP A 185 0.35 12.03 10.51
C ASP A 185 -0.03 13.32 9.76
N SER A 186 -1.24 13.36 9.20
CA SER A 186 -1.71 14.44 8.33
C SER A 186 -2.78 15.34 8.96
N LYS A 187 -3.21 15.06 10.19
CA LYS A 187 -4.33 15.77 10.85
C LYS A 187 -4.12 17.29 10.95
N ASP A 188 -2.87 17.73 11.08
CA ASP A 188 -2.48 19.13 11.23
C ASP A 188 -1.95 19.75 9.92
N ILE A 189 -2.01 19.01 8.80
CA ILE A 189 -1.46 19.43 7.51
C ILE A 189 -2.59 19.79 6.55
N GLU A 190 -2.82 21.08 6.35
CA GLU A 190 -3.76 21.55 5.33
C GLU A 190 -3.16 21.45 3.93
N ASN A 191 -3.85 20.76 3.01
CA ASN A 191 -3.51 20.63 1.59
C ASN A 191 -2.02 20.29 1.32
N PRO A 192 -1.53 19.13 1.79
CA PRO A 192 -0.14 18.77 1.60
C PRO A 192 0.24 18.72 0.11
N THR A 193 1.25 19.49 -0.30
CA THR A 193 1.86 19.41 -1.63
C THR A 193 3.06 18.45 -1.68
N THR A 194 3.48 17.91 -0.53
CA THR A 194 4.57 16.95 -0.38
C THR A 194 4.32 15.99 0.79
N GLY A 195 4.84 14.77 0.73
CA GLY A 195 4.86 13.86 1.90
C GLY A 195 5.99 14.15 2.89
N ALA A 196 6.83 15.16 2.61
CA ALA A 196 8.02 15.49 3.39
C ALA A 196 7.79 16.61 4.43
N TYR A 197 6.54 16.87 4.81
CA TYR A 197 6.27 17.82 5.89
C TYR A 197 6.82 17.33 7.22
N ARG A 198 7.20 18.29 8.07
CA ARG A 198 7.55 18.02 9.46
C ARG A 198 6.32 17.43 10.16
N GLY A 199 6.52 16.31 10.87
CA GLY A 199 5.45 15.59 11.57
C GLY A 199 4.98 14.32 10.86
N VAL A 200 5.20 14.18 9.55
CA VAL A 200 4.95 12.92 8.84
C VAL A 200 6.02 11.90 9.23
N GLY A 201 5.62 10.70 9.64
CA GLY A 201 6.54 9.63 10.02
C GLY A 201 7.33 9.08 8.82
N LYS A 202 8.50 8.45 9.07
CA LYS A 202 9.28 7.81 8.00
C LYS A 202 8.48 6.73 7.30
N LEU A 203 7.69 5.95 8.04
CA LEU A 203 6.92 4.85 7.47
C LEU A 203 5.90 5.32 6.42
N THR A 204 5.22 6.44 6.66
CA THR A 204 4.30 7.06 5.70
C THR A 204 5.01 7.45 4.40
N ARG A 205 6.21 8.04 4.49
CA ARG A 205 7.02 8.38 3.31
C ARG A 205 7.50 7.14 2.56
N VAL A 206 7.91 6.11 3.30
CA VAL A 206 8.36 4.84 2.73
C VAL A 206 7.24 4.15 1.97
N GLU A 207 6.01 4.16 2.48
CA GLU A 207 4.86 3.58 1.78
C GLU A 207 4.58 4.28 0.44
N ALA A 208 4.75 5.60 0.36
CA ALA A 208 4.61 6.33 -0.90
C ALA A 208 5.67 5.90 -1.95
N PHE A 209 6.93 5.74 -1.52
CA PHE A 209 8.00 5.25 -2.39
C PHE A 209 7.82 3.77 -2.76
N LEU A 210 7.31 2.95 -1.85
CA LEU A 210 6.98 1.55 -2.11
C LEU A 210 5.87 1.44 -3.17
N SER A 211 4.80 2.22 -3.05
CA SER A 211 3.73 2.26 -4.06
C SER A 211 4.29 2.67 -5.44
N SER A 212 5.20 3.65 -5.46
CA SER A 212 5.91 4.06 -6.68
C SER A 212 6.79 2.96 -7.26
N ALA A 213 7.56 2.25 -6.43
CA ALA A 213 8.39 1.12 -6.84
C ALA A 213 7.55 0.00 -7.47
N ARG A 214 6.44 -0.35 -6.81
CA ARG A 214 5.53 -1.41 -7.27
C ARG A 214 4.83 -1.03 -8.57
N SER A 215 4.55 0.25 -8.79
CA SER A 215 3.91 0.74 -10.03
C SER A 215 4.90 0.90 -11.20
N ALA A 216 6.21 0.78 -10.96
CA ALA A 216 7.22 0.87 -12.00
C ALA A 216 7.43 -0.49 -12.70
N ASN A 217 7.38 -0.50 -14.04
CA ASN A 217 7.81 -1.66 -14.83
C ASN A 217 9.30 -1.65 -15.14
N ASP A 218 9.89 -0.45 -15.23
CA ASP A 218 11.33 -0.31 -15.41
C ASP A 218 12.03 -0.75 -14.11
N LEU A 219 12.88 -1.78 -14.22
CA LEU A 219 13.55 -2.36 -13.08
C LEU A 219 14.56 -1.41 -12.44
N GLY A 220 15.20 -0.53 -13.24
CA GLY A 220 16.10 0.48 -12.71
C GLY A 220 15.36 1.47 -11.82
N VAL A 221 14.21 1.97 -12.28
CA VAL A 221 13.32 2.87 -11.52
C VAL A 221 12.76 2.18 -10.27
N LYS A 222 12.32 0.91 -10.40
CA LYS A 222 11.85 0.10 -9.27
C LYS A 222 12.93 -0.06 -8.19
N ILE A 223 14.14 -0.44 -8.58
CA ILE A 223 15.30 -0.55 -7.67
C ILE A 223 15.60 0.81 -7.03
N ALA A 224 15.57 1.90 -7.81
CA ALA A 224 15.81 3.23 -7.29
C ALA A 224 14.83 3.61 -6.17
N HIS A 225 13.53 3.34 -6.35
CA HIS A 225 12.54 3.60 -5.31
C HIS A 225 12.68 2.69 -4.09
N TYR A 226 12.99 1.39 -4.25
CA TYR A 226 13.29 0.53 -3.10
C TYR A 226 14.50 1.04 -2.30
N MET A 227 15.53 1.53 -2.98
CA MET A 227 16.69 2.15 -2.33
C MET A 227 16.31 3.46 -1.63
N THR A 228 15.43 4.29 -2.21
CA THR A 228 14.89 5.47 -1.54
C THR A 228 14.10 5.12 -0.27
N CYS A 229 13.38 3.99 -0.25
CA CYS A 229 12.75 3.49 0.98
C CYS A 229 13.79 3.23 2.07
N LEU A 230 14.86 2.49 1.74
CA LEU A 230 15.93 2.19 2.70
C LEU A 230 16.65 3.47 3.15
N GLU A 231 16.93 4.40 2.24
CA GLU A 231 17.53 5.71 2.55
C GLU A 231 16.65 6.49 3.53
N THR A 232 15.34 6.50 3.32
CA THR A 232 14.38 7.20 4.19
C THR A 232 14.39 6.64 5.61
N LEU A 233 14.60 5.33 5.76
CA LEU A 233 14.66 4.65 7.05
C LEU A 233 16.00 4.89 7.75
N PHE A 234 17.10 4.56 7.07
CA PHE A 234 18.40 4.35 7.69
C PHE A 234 19.40 5.48 7.48
N SER A 235 19.14 6.43 6.57
CA SER A 235 20.04 7.56 6.35
C SER A 235 19.84 8.66 7.38
N THR A 236 20.94 9.18 7.91
CA THR A 236 20.95 10.35 8.82
C THR A 236 21.70 11.53 8.21
N ASP A 237 22.61 11.30 7.27
CA ASP A 237 23.34 12.33 6.53
C ASP A 237 23.57 11.92 5.06
N THR A 238 24.33 12.73 4.32
CA THR A 238 24.65 12.49 2.90
C THR A 238 26.06 11.92 2.68
N ALA A 239 26.86 11.79 3.74
CA ALA A 239 28.24 11.33 3.66
C ALA A 239 28.30 9.80 3.67
N GLU A 240 29.04 9.23 2.72
CA GLU A 240 29.24 7.78 2.60
C GLU A 240 27.94 6.97 2.53
N LEU A 241 26.91 7.54 1.90
CA LEU A 241 25.55 7.02 1.89
C LEU A 241 25.48 5.53 1.50
N SER A 242 26.20 5.12 0.45
CA SER A 242 26.25 3.71 0.03
C SER A 242 26.79 2.78 1.12
N HIS A 243 27.84 3.20 1.84
CA HIS A 243 28.46 2.39 2.89
C HIS A 243 27.52 2.28 4.10
N LYS A 244 27.10 3.43 4.64
CA LYS A 244 26.23 3.49 5.83
C LYS A 244 24.92 2.77 5.60
N LEU A 245 24.29 2.97 4.44
CA LEU A 245 23.04 2.31 4.11
C LEU A 245 23.19 0.79 4.03
N SER A 246 24.25 0.30 3.40
CA SER A 246 24.53 -1.14 3.30
C SER A 246 24.81 -1.77 4.65
N GLU A 247 25.60 -1.09 5.50
CA GLU A 247 25.92 -1.54 6.85
C GLU A 247 24.68 -1.56 7.75
N ARG A 248 23.94 -0.45 7.83
CA ARG A 248 22.76 -0.33 8.70
C ARG A 248 21.66 -1.30 8.31
N THR A 249 21.41 -1.47 7.01
CA THR A 249 20.43 -2.46 6.54
C THR A 249 20.86 -3.89 6.91
N ALA A 250 22.14 -4.22 6.77
CA ALA A 250 22.67 -5.52 7.14
C ALA A 250 22.56 -5.79 8.66
N LEU A 251 22.98 -4.82 9.49
CA LEU A 251 22.88 -4.89 10.95
C LEU A 251 21.43 -4.99 11.42
N PHE A 252 20.51 -4.27 10.76
CA PHE A 252 19.09 -4.31 11.08
C PHE A 252 18.42 -5.63 10.71
N LEU A 253 18.89 -6.35 9.70
CA LEU A 253 18.21 -7.58 9.24
C LEU A 253 18.78 -8.87 9.79
N SER A 254 20.04 -8.91 10.21
CA SER A 254 20.64 -10.15 10.71
C SER A 254 21.62 -9.93 11.84
N ASN A 255 21.70 -10.93 12.72
CA ASN A 255 22.75 -11.07 13.74
C ASN A 255 23.90 -11.97 13.28
N SER A 256 23.74 -12.68 12.16
CA SER A 256 24.76 -13.56 11.60
C SER A 256 25.77 -12.76 10.77
N PRO A 257 27.09 -12.90 11.00
CA PRO A 257 28.11 -12.24 10.19
C PRO A 257 28.04 -12.59 8.70
N SER A 258 27.70 -13.83 8.34
CA SER A 258 27.58 -14.26 6.94
C SER A 258 26.44 -13.52 6.24
N ASP A 259 25.26 -13.51 6.85
CA ASP A 259 24.07 -12.93 6.26
C ASP A 259 24.16 -11.40 6.21
N ARG A 260 24.85 -10.79 7.19
CA ARG A 260 25.21 -9.38 7.17
C ARG A 260 26.08 -9.05 5.96
N MET A 261 27.11 -9.86 5.70
CA MET A 261 27.99 -9.66 4.54
C MET A 261 27.22 -9.77 3.22
N ASP A 262 26.31 -10.74 3.09
CA ASP A 262 25.50 -10.92 1.89
C ASP A 262 24.52 -9.76 1.69
N THR A 263 23.83 -9.34 2.76
CA THR A 263 22.93 -8.19 2.75
C THR A 263 23.67 -6.90 2.38
N TYR A 264 24.84 -6.68 2.99
CA TYR A 264 25.68 -5.52 2.68
C TYR A 264 26.04 -5.47 1.19
N ARG A 265 26.48 -6.60 0.60
CA ARG A 265 26.84 -6.68 -0.82
C ARG A 265 25.63 -6.46 -1.73
N ALA A 266 24.47 -7.00 -1.36
CA ALA A 266 23.23 -6.81 -2.11
C ALA A 266 22.81 -5.34 -2.12
N VAL A 267 22.76 -4.68 -0.95
CA VAL A 267 22.42 -3.25 -0.84
C VAL A 267 23.41 -2.40 -1.61
N LYS A 268 24.72 -2.68 -1.50
CA LYS A 268 25.75 -1.94 -2.22
C LYS A 268 25.60 -2.06 -3.74
N SER A 269 25.30 -3.26 -4.23
CA SER A 269 25.03 -3.51 -5.65
C SER A 269 23.78 -2.76 -6.13
N ALA A 270 22.68 -2.83 -5.38
CA ALA A 270 21.43 -2.13 -5.69
C ALA A 270 21.59 -0.60 -5.66
N TYR A 271 22.34 -0.07 -4.69
CA TYR A 271 22.66 1.35 -4.62
C TYR A 271 23.44 1.83 -5.85
N GLY A 272 24.35 1.00 -6.38
CA GLY A 272 25.04 1.26 -7.64
C GLY A 272 24.08 1.44 -8.82
N VAL A 273 23.02 0.63 -8.90
CA VAL A 273 21.95 0.79 -9.90
C VAL A 273 21.19 2.10 -9.66
N ARG A 274 20.71 2.34 -8.44
CA ARG A 274 19.98 3.57 -8.07
C ARG A 274 20.77 4.82 -8.44
N SER A 275 22.06 4.86 -8.10
CA SER A 275 22.94 5.98 -8.39
C SER A 275 22.97 6.30 -9.88
N LYS A 276 23.11 5.27 -10.73
CA LYS A 276 23.11 5.45 -12.19
C LYS A 276 21.77 5.97 -12.71
N ILE A 277 20.67 5.35 -12.30
CA ILE A 277 19.32 5.71 -12.75
C ILE A 277 18.97 7.16 -12.37
N VAL A 278 19.20 7.54 -11.11
CA VAL A 278 18.86 8.89 -10.62
C VAL A 278 19.73 9.98 -11.24
N HIS A 279 20.97 9.67 -11.60
CA HIS A 279 21.87 10.62 -12.27
C HIS A 279 21.80 10.55 -13.81
N GLY A 280 20.91 9.74 -14.37
CA GLY A 280 20.72 9.61 -15.82
C GLY A 280 21.87 8.91 -16.56
N ASP A 281 22.66 8.10 -15.87
CA ASP A 281 23.74 7.31 -16.45
C ASP A 281 23.23 6.02 -17.10
N THR A 282 24.04 5.45 -17.99
CA THR A 282 23.72 4.22 -18.73
C THR A 282 24.03 2.95 -17.93
N ILE A 283 23.16 1.95 -18.08
CA ILE A 283 23.35 0.62 -17.50
C ILE A 283 24.08 -0.26 -18.49
N ALA A 284 25.26 -0.75 -18.10
CA ALA A 284 26.02 -1.71 -18.90
C ALA A 284 25.22 -3.01 -19.11
N PRO A 285 25.32 -3.68 -20.28
CA PRO A 285 24.52 -4.88 -20.58
C PRO A 285 24.64 -6.00 -19.52
N SER A 286 25.83 -6.19 -18.94
CA SER A 286 26.07 -7.18 -17.88
C SER A 286 25.31 -6.88 -16.58
N LEU A 287 25.15 -5.60 -16.24
CA LEU A 287 24.34 -5.16 -15.11
C LEU A 287 22.84 -5.22 -15.47
N GLY A 288 22.49 -4.86 -16.70
CA GLY A 288 21.13 -4.96 -17.25
C GLY A 288 20.54 -6.36 -17.11
N ALA A 289 21.31 -7.39 -17.46
CA ALA A 289 20.90 -8.80 -17.33
C ALA A 289 20.63 -9.23 -15.88
N ARG A 290 21.21 -8.55 -14.88
CA ARG A 290 21.07 -8.84 -13.45
C ARG A 290 19.99 -8.01 -12.76
N LEU A 291 19.38 -7.03 -13.43
CA LEU A 291 18.35 -6.17 -12.83
C LEU A 291 17.18 -6.96 -12.23
N PRO A 292 16.65 -8.05 -12.85
CA PRO A 292 15.56 -8.80 -12.24
C PRO A 292 15.93 -9.41 -10.89
N GLU A 293 17.14 -9.96 -10.77
CA GLU A 293 17.67 -10.55 -9.53
C GLU A 293 17.89 -9.47 -8.46
N ILE A 294 18.50 -8.34 -8.84
CA ILE A 294 18.74 -7.22 -7.92
C ILE A 294 17.41 -6.65 -7.41
N SER A 295 16.42 -6.48 -8.30
CA SER A 295 15.10 -5.98 -7.93
C SER A 295 14.36 -6.92 -6.97
N GLU A 296 14.43 -8.23 -7.23
CA GLU A 296 13.85 -9.25 -6.34
C GLU A 296 14.52 -9.30 -4.95
N GLN A 297 15.84 -9.11 -4.90
CA GLN A 297 16.58 -8.98 -3.65
C GLN A 297 16.16 -7.72 -2.88
N CYS A 298 16.04 -6.57 -3.56
CA CYS A 298 15.55 -5.33 -2.96
C CYS A 298 14.14 -5.47 -2.40
N ASP A 299 13.23 -6.06 -3.18
CA ASP A 299 11.84 -6.31 -2.79
C ASP A 299 11.76 -7.20 -1.54
N THR A 300 12.46 -8.33 -1.55
CA THR A 300 12.51 -9.27 -0.43
C THR A 300 13.09 -8.63 0.83
N MET A 301 14.18 -7.89 0.67
CA MET A 301 14.87 -7.20 1.74
C MET A 301 13.99 -6.11 2.37
N LEU A 302 13.38 -5.26 1.54
CA LEU A 302 12.48 -4.20 2.01
C LEU A 302 11.25 -4.80 2.70
N ARG A 303 10.68 -5.90 2.18
CA ARG A 303 9.55 -6.59 2.83
C ARG A 303 9.94 -7.05 4.23
N LYS A 304 11.12 -7.65 4.39
CA LYS A 304 11.63 -8.06 5.71
C LYS A 304 11.82 -6.87 6.65
N VAL A 305 12.40 -5.78 6.17
CA VAL A 305 12.58 -4.54 6.96
C VAL A 305 11.23 -4.03 7.45
N LEU A 306 10.26 -3.88 6.55
CA LEU A 306 8.98 -3.28 6.91
C LEU A 306 8.12 -4.20 7.77
N ASN A 307 8.13 -5.52 7.53
CA ASN A 307 7.44 -6.47 8.40
C ASN A 307 8.05 -6.48 9.81
N ARG A 308 9.38 -6.34 9.94
CA ARG A 308 10.03 -6.17 11.24
C ARG A 308 9.58 -4.89 11.93
N LEU A 309 9.59 -3.75 11.24
CA LEU A 309 9.16 -2.46 11.81
C LEU A 309 7.68 -2.45 12.23
N ARG A 310 6.81 -3.17 11.51
CA ARG A 310 5.40 -3.30 11.90
C ARG A 310 5.21 -4.15 13.16
N GLY A 311 6.07 -5.15 13.37
CA GLY A 311 6.05 -6.01 14.55
C GLY A 311 6.81 -5.46 15.76
N ASP A 312 7.64 -4.43 15.56
CA ASP A 312 8.57 -3.89 16.56
C ASP A 312 8.45 -2.37 16.64
N LYS A 313 7.61 -1.91 17.58
CA LYS A 313 7.36 -0.48 17.83
C LYS A 313 8.62 0.26 18.28
N GLU A 314 9.49 -0.39 19.06
CA GLU A 314 10.72 0.23 19.55
C GLU A 314 11.68 0.54 18.39
N SER A 315 11.81 -0.39 17.45
CA SER A 315 12.59 -0.14 16.22
C SER A 315 12.02 1.01 15.40
N LEU A 316 10.69 1.13 15.29
CA LEU A 316 10.07 2.23 14.55
C LEU A 316 10.31 3.58 15.24
N GLU A 317 10.09 3.66 16.55
CA GLU A 317 10.33 4.87 17.37
C GLU A 317 11.80 5.28 17.34
N LEU A 318 12.72 4.32 17.38
CA LEU A 318 14.15 4.55 17.22
C LEU A 318 14.45 5.23 15.88
N LEU A 319 13.95 4.68 14.78
CA LEU A 319 14.23 5.21 13.44
C LEU A 319 13.57 6.57 13.21
N ASP A 320 12.37 6.83 13.75
CA ASP A 320 11.72 8.14 13.70
C ASP A 320 12.32 9.16 14.68
N GLY A 321 13.21 8.72 15.57
CA GLY A 321 13.91 9.54 16.55
C GLY A 321 14.97 10.49 15.97
N LYS A 322 15.75 11.07 16.88
CA LYS A 322 16.84 12.01 16.53
C LYS A 322 17.98 11.27 15.80
N GLN A 323 18.64 11.97 14.88
CA GLN A 323 19.76 11.44 14.09
C GLN A 323 20.86 10.85 14.99
N ASP A 324 21.30 11.56 16.03
CA ASP A 324 22.34 11.09 16.97
C ASP A 324 21.96 9.78 17.68
N THR A 325 20.67 9.58 17.97
CA THR A 325 20.17 8.34 18.59
C THR A 325 20.26 7.17 17.62
N VAL A 326 19.85 7.38 16.36
CA VAL A 326 19.96 6.37 15.30
C VAL A 326 21.43 6.02 15.05
N ASP A 327 22.30 7.03 14.96
CA ASP A 327 23.72 6.83 14.71
C ASP A 327 24.40 6.06 15.84
N SER A 328 24.11 6.42 17.10
CA SER A 328 24.65 5.74 18.28
C SER A 328 24.21 4.28 18.36
N HIS A 329 22.93 4.01 18.03
CA HIS A 329 22.40 2.64 18.01
C HIS A 329 23.15 1.76 17.01
N PHE A 330 23.29 2.22 15.76
CA PHE A 330 23.99 1.43 14.75
C PHE A 330 25.49 1.33 15.01
N LEU A 331 26.10 2.35 15.63
CA LEU A 331 27.49 2.29 16.06
C LEU A 331 27.70 1.18 17.11
N ASN A 332 26.82 1.10 18.11
CA ASN A 332 26.86 0.05 19.12
C ASN A 332 26.68 -1.34 18.49
N LEU A 333 25.78 -1.48 17.50
CA LEU A 333 25.63 -2.75 16.77
C LEU A 333 26.89 -3.15 15.98
N SER A 334 27.66 -2.18 15.47
CA SER A 334 28.92 -2.45 14.75
C SER A 334 30.05 -2.90 15.68
N PHE A 335 30.13 -2.36 16.89
CA PHE A 335 31.20 -2.67 17.85
C PHE A 335 30.82 -3.73 18.91
N GLY A 336 29.55 -4.14 18.97
CA GLY A 336 28.98 -4.92 20.06
C GLY A 336 28.58 -4.01 21.23
N ASP A 337 27.61 -4.42 22.05
CA ASP A 337 27.15 -3.64 23.21
C ASP A 337 28.35 -3.25 24.10
N LEU A 338 28.74 -1.98 24.02
CA LEU A 338 29.74 -1.44 24.93
C LEU A 338 29.06 -1.32 26.30
N PRO A 339 29.68 -1.83 27.39
CA PRO A 339 29.14 -1.62 28.73
C PRO A 339 28.99 -0.11 28.97
N PRO A 340 27.94 0.33 29.68
CA PRO A 340 27.71 1.75 29.93
C PRO A 340 28.99 2.35 30.55
N GLN A 341 29.54 3.36 29.90
CA GLN A 341 30.65 4.12 30.46
C GLN A 341 30.10 4.89 31.67
N ASP A 342 30.56 4.50 32.86
CA ASP A 342 30.36 5.29 34.07
C ASP A 342 31.05 6.65 33.86
N CYS A 343 30.25 7.65 33.48
CA CYS A 343 30.63 9.05 33.53
C CYS A 343 30.68 9.52 34.99
N SER A 344 31.55 8.89 35.79
CA SER A 344 31.88 9.31 37.14
C SER A 344 33.39 9.21 37.34
N GLN A 345 34.15 9.94 36.51
CA GLN A 345 35.52 10.40 36.82
C GLN A 345 36.03 11.32 35.70
N SER A 346 35.77 12.61 35.85
CA SER A 346 36.68 13.69 35.42
C SER A 346 36.39 14.95 36.23
#